data_AF-A0A965S4D0-F1
#
_entry.id   AF-A0A965S4D0-F1
#
_cell.length_a   1.000
_cell.length_b   1.000
_cell.length_c   1.000
_cell.angle_alpha   90.00
_cell.angle_beta   90.00
_cell.angle_gamma   90.00
#
_symmetry.space_group_name_H-M   'P 1'
#
loop_
_entity.id
_entity.type
_entity.pdbx_description
1 polymer ?
#
loop_
_entity_poly.entity_id
_entity_poly.type
_entity_poly.pdbx_seq_one_letter_code
_entity_poly.pdbx_strand_id
1 'polypeptide(L)'
;MKNKPARFCQSCGMPMHKDPLHGGSESNGRKSVLYCSYCYQNGTFTFNGTVLEFQEFCRTKMRAQGHSAILSWLFTRGMRRLQRWKT
;
A
#
# COMPACT_ATOMS: atom_id res chain seq x y z
N MET A 1 -9.50 18.22 9.30
CA MET A 1 -9.87 16.83 9.68
C MET A 1 -8.59 16.07 10.01
N LYS A 2 -8.40 15.57 11.23
CA LYS A 2 -7.17 14.85 11.62
C LYS A 2 -7.29 13.39 11.15
N ASN A 3 -6.49 12.97 10.16
CA ASN A 3 -6.46 11.58 9.71
C ASN A 3 -5.90 10.69 10.84
N LYS A 4 -6.70 9.74 11.32
CA LYS A 4 -6.27 8.74 12.31
C LYS A 4 -5.25 7.78 11.67
N PRO A 5 -4.25 7.29 12.41
CA PRO A 5 -3.31 6.31 11.90
C PRO A 5 -4.02 5.03 11.49
N ALA A 6 -3.73 4.55 10.27
CA ALA A 6 -4.36 3.37 9.72
C ALA A 6 -3.63 2.11 10.19
N ARG A 7 -4.37 1.04 10.53
CA ARG A 7 -3.78 -0.27 10.84
C ARG A 7 -3.17 -0.94 9.60
N PHE A 8 -3.71 -0.61 8.43
CA PHE A 8 -3.30 -1.13 7.12
C PHE A 8 -3.03 0.03 6.17
N CYS A 9 -2.02 -0.12 5.32
CA CYS A 9 -1.71 0.82 4.26
C CYS A 9 -2.93 1.04 3.36
N GLN A 10 -3.34 2.28 3.20
CA GLN A 10 -4.51 2.66 2.40
C GLN A 10 -4.22 2.73 0.89
N SER A 11 -3.09 2.17 0.44
CA SER A 11 -2.74 1.95 -0.97
C SER A 11 -2.67 0.46 -1.31
N CYS A 12 -1.91 -0.35 -0.54
CA CYS A 12 -1.71 -1.77 -0.83
C CYS A 12 -2.34 -2.75 0.18
N GLY A 13 -2.92 -2.27 1.28
CA GLY A 13 -3.48 -3.13 2.33
C GLY A 13 -2.45 -3.81 3.23
N MET A 14 -1.15 -3.53 3.06
CA MET A 14 -0.10 -4.07 3.92
C MET A 14 -0.29 -3.62 5.37
N PRO A 15 -0.19 -4.52 6.38
CA PRO A 15 -0.23 -4.11 7.78
C PRO A 15 0.90 -3.13 8.10
N MET A 16 0.58 -1.99 8.71
CA MET A 16 1.59 -0.93 8.94
C MET A 16 2.70 -1.35 9.90
N HIS A 17 2.43 -2.28 10.83
CA HIS A 17 3.45 -2.84 11.73
C HIS A 17 4.48 -3.73 11.01
N LYS A 18 4.19 -4.17 9.78
CA LYS A 18 5.13 -4.93 8.94
C LYS A 18 5.92 -4.04 7.99
N ASP A 19 5.68 -2.73 8.00
CA ASP A 19 6.44 -1.79 7.20
C ASP A 19 7.80 -1.52 7.87
N PRO A 20 8.95 -1.82 7.22
CA PRO A 20 10.26 -1.62 7.85
C PRO A 20 10.52 -0.19 8.28
N LEU A 21 9.97 0.79 7.56
CA LEU A 21 10.15 2.22 7.86
C LEU A 21 8.95 2.84 8.59
N HIS A 22 8.01 2.01 9.08
CA HIS A 22 6.85 2.42 9.88
C HIS A 22 6.03 3.59 9.29
N GLY A 23 5.94 3.67 7.97
CA GLY A 23 5.23 4.72 7.23
C GLY A 23 6.02 5.25 6.04
N GLY A 24 5.28 5.67 5.01
CA GLY A 24 5.78 6.47 3.90
C GLY A 24 6.29 7.84 4.31
N SER A 25 6.89 8.59 3.39
CA SER A 25 7.32 9.97 3.63
C SER A 25 6.43 10.97 2.92
N GLU A 26 6.02 12.00 3.65
CA GLU A 26 5.39 13.21 3.14
C GLU A 26 6.48 14.12 2.52
N SER A 27 6.09 15.10 1.70
CA SER A 27 7.04 16.03 1.06
C SER A 27 7.84 16.89 2.05
N ASN A 28 7.31 17.07 3.26
CA ASN A 28 7.98 17.79 4.36
C ASN A 28 8.86 16.88 5.24
N GLY A 29 9.10 15.63 4.82
CA GLY A 29 9.92 14.67 5.56
C GLY A 29 9.21 13.96 6.72
N ARG A 30 7.96 14.32 7.06
CA ARG A 30 7.18 13.61 8.07
C ARG A 30 6.76 12.23 7.57
N LYS A 31 6.45 11.32 8.50
CA LYS A 31 5.90 10.01 8.17
C LYS A 31 4.42 10.07 7.85
N SER A 32 4.01 9.34 6.83
CA SER A 32 2.61 9.14 6.47
C SER A 32 1.96 8.15 7.43
N VAL A 33 0.81 8.54 7.98
CA VAL A 33 0.03 7.70 8.90
C VAL A 33 -0.96 6.79 8.17
N LEU A 34 -1.07 6.92 6.84
CA LEU A 34 -2.01 6.19 6.00
C LEU A 34 -1.32 5.21 5.04
N TYR A 35 -0.11 5.52 4.60
CA TYR A 35 0.58 4.78 3.55
C TYR A 35 1.90 4.22 4.05
N CYS A 36 2.24 3.02 3.60
CA CYS A 36 3.53 2.41 3.91
C CYS A 36 4.65 2.96 3.03
N SER A 37 5.89 2.68 3.45
CA SER A 37 7.12 3.14 2.80
C SER A 37 7.32 2.66 1.37
N TYR A 38 6.74 1.53 1.00
CA TYR A 38 6.79 1.05 -0.39
C TYR A 38 5.83 1.76 -1.31
N CYS A 39 4.70 2.24 -0.81
CA CYS A 39 3.65 2.84 -1.63
C CYS A 39 3.80 4.35 -1.80
N TYR A 40 4.36 5.03 -0.80
CA TYR A 40 4.34 6.49 -0.74
C TYR A 40 5.67 7.04 -0.22
N GLN A 41 6.31 7.86 -1.05
CA GLN A 41 7.62 8.44 -0.77
C GLN A 41 7.65 9.89 -1.23
N ASN A 42 8.16 10.77 -0.36
CA ASN A 42 8.39 12.19 -0.59
C ASN A 42 7.14 12.91 -1.14
N GLY A 43 5.97 12.57 -0.59
CA GLY A 43 4.71 13.18 -1.01
C GLY A 43 4.07 12.57 -2.26
N THR A 44 4.66 11.53 -2.85
CA THR A 44 4.22 10.94 -4.12
C THR A 44 4.05 9.42 -4.02
N PHE A 45 3.11 8.87 -4.81
CA PHE A 45 2.98 7.42 -4.92
C PHE A 45 4.05 6.85 -5.84
N THR A 46 4.67 5.75 -5.42
CA THR A 46 5.77 5.10 -6.15
C THR A 46 5.29 4.34 -7.40
N PHE A 47 3.99 4.06 -7.49
CA PHE A 47 3.37 3.39 -8.62
C PHE A 47 2.37 4.33 -9.29
N ASN A 48 2.39 4.40 -10.62
CA ASN A 48 1.43 5.16 -11.42
C ASN A 48 0.67 4.20 -12.33
N GLY A 49 -0.66 4.25 -12.29
CA GLY A 49 -1.54 3.36 -13.04
C GLY A 49 -2.86 3.09 -12.32
N THR A 50 -3.60 2.14 -12.85
CA THR A 50 -4.91 1.70 -12.33
C THR A 50 -4.76 0.76 -11.12
N VAL A 51 -5.83 0.60 -10.35
CA VAL A 51 -5.87 -0.37 -9.25
C VAL A 51 -5.65 -1.81 -9.72
N LEU A 52 -6.06 -2.16 -10.95
CA LEU A 52 -5.91 -3.50 -11.50
C LEU A 52 -4.44 -3.81 -11.80
N GLU A 53 -3.73 -2.88 -12.43
CA GLU A 53 -2.29 -3.00 -12.68
C GLU A 53 -1.52 -3.05 -11.36
N PHE A 54 -1.92 -2.24 -10.37
CA PHE A 54 -1.29 -2.26 -9.06
C PHE A 54 -1.53 -3.57 -8.29
N GLN A 55 -2.72 -4.15 -8.40
CA GLN A 55 -3.02 -5.47 -7.84
C GLN A 55 -2.08 -6.53 -8.41
N GLU A 56 -1.87 -6.54 -9.73
CA GLU A 56 -0.98 -7.51 -10.38
C GLU A 56 0.49 -7.29 -10.01
N PHE A 57 0.93 -6.02 -9.94
CA PHE A 57 2.25 -5.67 -9.43
C PHE A 57 2.47 -6.22 -8.02
N CYS A 58 1.52 -6.00 -7.10
CA CYS A 58 1.60 -6.52 -5.73
C CYS A 58 1.59 -8.05 -5.69
N ARG A 59 0.75 -8.72 -6.48
CA ARG A 59 0.74 -10.20 -6.56
C ARG A 59 2.08 -10.75 -7.02
N THR A 60 2.69 -10.15 -8.04
CA THR A 60 4.01 -10.54 -8.53
C THR A 60 5.07 -10.44 -7.44
N LYS A 61 5.09 -9.33 -6.69
CA LYS A 61 6.03 -9.14 -5.57
C LYS A 61 5.79 -10.13 -4.42
N MET A 62 4.54 -10.40 -4.05
CA MET A 62 4.22 -11.38 -3.00
C MET A 62 4.61 -12.80 -3.41
N ARG A 63 4.36 -13.19 -4.67
CA ARG A 63 4.78 -14.51 -5.19
C ARG A 63 6.30 -14.67 -5.17
N ALA A 64 7.04 -13.63 -5.55
CA ALA A 64 8.50 -13.62 -5.44
C ALA A 64 9.01 -13.78 -4.00
N GLN A 65 8.18 -13.43 -3.00
CA GLN A 65 8.46 -13.61 -1.57
C GLN A 65 7.91 -14.94 -1.00
N GLY A 66 7.46 -15.86 -1.86
CA GLY A 66 7.03 -17.21 -1.47
C GLY A 66 5.53 -17.34 -1.17
N HIS A 67 4.71 -16.30 -1.37
CA HIS A 67 3.26 -16.44 -1.22
C HIS A 67 2.64 -17.18 -2.41
N SER A 68 1.66 -18.06 -2.14
CA SER A 68 0.91 -18.73 -3.19
C SER A 68 0.07 -17.75 -4.01
N ALA A 69 -0.28 -18.14 -5.25
CA ALA A 69 -1.12 -17.32 -6.12
C ALA A 69 -2.50 -17.03 -5.52
N ILE A 70 -3.09 -18.01 -4.83
CA ILE A 70 -4.40 -17.89 -4.17
C ILE A 70 -4.34 -16.86 -3.03
N LEU A 71 -3.32 -16.96 -2.17
CA LEU A 71 -3.13 -16.03 -1.05
C LEU A 71 -2.86 -14.60 -1.55
N SER A 72 -2.02 -14.49 -2.59
CA SER A 72 -1.71 -13.22 -3.24
C SER A 72 -2.96 -12.55 -3.82
N TRP A 73 -3.83 -13.33 -4.46
CA TRP A 73 -5.11 -12.83 -4.96
C TRP A 73 -6.05 -12.40 -3.83
N LEU A 74 -6.16 -13.20 -2.77
CA LEU A 74 -7.02 -12.91 -1.61
C LEU A 74 -6.68 -11.56 -0.95
N PHE A 75 -5.38 -11.26 -0.80
CA PHE A 75 -4.94 -9.99 -0.20
C PHE A 75 -5.10 -8.79 -1.12
N THR A 76 -4.97 -8.97 -2.44
CA THR A 76 -5.04 -7.86 -3.39
C THR A 76 -6.47 -7.54 -3.86
N ARG A 77 -7.40 -8.52 -3.88
CA ARG A 77 -8.76 -8.34 -4.43
C ARG A 77 -9.55 -7.17 -3.83
N GLY A 78 -9.25 -6.80 -2.59
CA GLY A 78 -9.95 -5.73 -1.86
C GLY A 78 -9.41 -4.32 -2.08
N MET A 79 -8.32 -4.13 -2.83
CA MET A 79 -7.60 -2.84 -2.91
C MET A 79 -8.46 -1.68 -3.42
N ARG A 80 -9.46 -1.92 -4.28
CA ARG A 80 -10.39 -0.87 -4.77
C ARG A 80 -11.14 -0.14 -3.64
N ARG A 81 -11.26 -0.76 -2.46
CA ARG A 81 -11.93 -0.17 -1.29
C ARG A 81 -11.00 0.66 -0.40
N LEU A 82 -9.70 0.73 -0.70
CA LEU A 82 -8.73 1.52 0.07
C LEU A 82 -8.75 2.99 -0.38
N GLN A 83 -8.40 3.91 0.53
CA GLN A 83 -8.56 5.36 0.30
C GLN A 83 -7.91 5.87 -1.00
N ARG A 84 -6.73 5.36 -1.36
CA ARG A 84 -6.06 5.76 -2.62
C ARG A 84 -6.92 5.50 -3.87
N TRP A 85 -7.70 4.41 -3.84
CA TRP A 85 -8.42 3.89 -5.00
C TRP A 85 -9.92 4.16 -4.94
N LYS A 86 -10.39 4.82 -3.88
CA LYS A 86 -11.75 5.35 -3.81
C LYS A 86 -11.80 6.59 -4.70
N THR A 87 -12.50 6.46 -5.82
CA THR A 87 -13.09 7.60 -6.56
C THR A 87 -14.28 8.15 -5.80
#